data_AF-A0A8H8MKB5-F1
#
_entry.id   AF-A0A8H8MKB5-F1
#
_cell.length_a   1.000
_cell.length_b   1.000
_cell.length_c   1.000
_cell.angle_alpha   90.00
_cell.angle_beta   90.00
_cell.angle_gamma   90.00
#
_symmetry.space_group_name_H-M   'P 1'
#
loop_
_entity.id
_entity.type
_entity.pdbx_description
1 polymer ?
#
loop_
_entity_poly.entity_id
_entity_poly.type
_entity_poly.pdbx_seq_one_letter_code
_entity_poly.pdbx_strand_id
1 'polypeptide(L)'
;MSTCFGLNSKKCFGEIDRATKALKKLKNLKQKLSVQDYVTKFQSLAAYVNYDDLALRDMFYEGLKDEIKMAMLSQMFDVKDTTTTGQMVVDRALLINQHLEQFSGCTMFENKIPHLPITVQLPHPIPPVKNCPPAMLFT
;
A
#
# COMPACT_ATOMS: atom_id res chain seq x y z
N MET A 1 -24.59 17.94 8.34
CA MET A 1 -24.89 18.94 7.28
C MET A 1 -24.27 20.26 7.72
N SER A 2 -23.08 20.60 7.23
CA SER A 2 -22.38 21.82 7.65
C SER A 2 -22.88 23.01 6.84
N THR A 3 -23.90 23.68 7.36
CA THR A 3 -24.48 24.88 6.77
C THR A 3 -23.59 26.08 7.08
N CYS A 4 -23.00 26.68 6.04
CA CYS A 4 -22.31 27.96 6.12
C CYS A 4 -23.36 29.08 6.32
N PHE A 5 -23.77 29.34 7.56
CA PHE A 5 -24.63 30.47 7.91
C PHE A 5 -23.78 31.55 8.59
N GLY A 6 -23.59 32.68 7.91
CA GLY A 6 -23.04 33.89 8.50
C GLY A 6 -21.60 34.23 8.11
N LEU A 7 -21.46 35.25 7.26
CA LEU A 7 -20.35 36.22 7.29
C LEU A 7 -18.93 35.71 7.01
N ASN A 8 -18.68 35.04 5.87
CA ASN A 8 -17.41 35.16 5.12
C ASN A 8 -17.47 34.50 3.71
N SER A 9 -18.21 35.11 2.79
CA SER A 9 -18.46 34.56 1.44
C SER A 9 -17.20 34.27 0.62
N LYS A 10 -16.09 35.00 0.83
CA LYS A 10 -14.82 34.76 0.11
C LYS A 10 -14.04 33.55 0.63
N LYS A 11 -14.05 33.32 1.94
CA LYS A 11 -13.24 32.26 2.57
C LYS A 11 -13.86 30.88 2.35
N CYS A 12 -15.17 30.77 2.48
CA CYS A 12 -15.89 29.52 2.20
C CYS A 12 -15.81 29.13 0.70
N PHE A 13 -15.95 30.11 -0.21
CA PHE A 13 -15.84 29.84 -1.65
C PHE A 13 -14.46 29.28 -2.03
N GLY A 14 -13.39 29.86 -1.48
CA GLY A 14 -12.03 29.37 -1.74
C GLY A 14 -11.73 27.99 -1.15
N GLU A 15 -12.44 27.56 -0.11
CA GLU A 15 -12.28 26.22 0.47
C GLU A 15 -13.07 25.15 -0.29
N ILE A 16 -14.31 25.47 -0.69
CA ILE A 16 -15.14 24.61 -1.55
C ILE A 16 -14.45 24.38 -2.91
N ASP A 17 -13.87 25.44 -3.50
CA ASP A 17 -13.11 25.33 -4.75
C ASP A 17 -11.88 24.42 -4.59
N ARG A 18 -11.15 24.54 -3.46
CA ARG A 18 -9.99 23.70 -3.17
C ARG A 18 -10.35 22.23 -2.99
N ALA A 19 -11.39 21.92 -2.22
CA ALA A 19 -11.87 20.55 -2.05
C ALA A 19 -12.36 19.94 -3.37
N THR A 20 -13.09 20.72 -4.18
CA THR A 20 -13.58 20.28 -5.50
C THR A 20 -12.41 20.00 -6.46
N LYS A 21 -11.40 20.86 -6.48
CA LYS A 21 -10.17 20.66 -7.26
C LYS A 21 -9.38 19.45 -6.77
N ALA A 22 -9.25 19.26 -5.46
CA ALA A 22 -8.58 18.11 -4.88
C ALA A 22 -9.28 16.81 -5.26
N LEU A 23 -10.61 16.75 -5.18
CA LEU A 23 -11.40 15.60 -5.59
C LEU A 23 -11.22 15.28 -7.09
N LYS A 24 -11.27 16.30 -7.96
CA LYS A 24 -11.03 16.11 -9.39
C LYS A 24 -9.63 15.55 -9.65
N LYS A 25 -8.61 16.04 -8.95
CA LYS A 25 -7.24 15.52 -9.06
C LYS A 25 -7.15 14.09 -8.52
N LEU A 26 -7.78 13.80 -7.39
CA LEU A 26 -7.78 12.48 -6.75
C LEU A 26 -8.38 11.41 -7.69
N LYS A 27 -9.53 11.69 -8.30
CA LYS A 27 -10.20 10.78 -9.25
C LYS A 27 -9.38 10.50 -10.51
N ASN A 28 -8.54 11.44 -10.94
CA ASN A 28 -7.67 11.29 -12.10
C ASN A 28 -6.25 10.86 -11.72
N LEU A 29 -5.97 10.65 -10.43
CA LEU A 29 -4.64 10.27 -9.97
C LEU A 29 -4.40 8.80 -10.32
N LYS A 30 -3.41 8.56 -11.17
CA LYS A 30 -2.94 7.22 -11.53
C LYS A 30 -1.44 7.10 -11.25
N GLN A 31 -1.01 5.95 -10.76
CA GLN A 31 0.39 5.63 -10.55
C GLN A 31 1.13 5.62 -11.90
N LYS A 32 2.15 6.47 -12.05
CA LYS A 32 2.94 6.56 -13.30
C LYS A 32 4.25 5.78 -13.24
N LEU A 33 5.13 6.11 -12.31
CA LEU A 33 6.48 5.54 -12.22
C LEU A 33 6.74 5.01 -10.81
N SER A 34 6.74 5.89 -9.80
CA SER A 34 6.98 5.52 -8.41
C SER A 34 5.69 5.33 -7.61
N VAL A 35 5.60 4.23 -6.85
CA VAL A 35 4.51 4.01 -5.88
C VAL A 35 4.60 5.02 -4.74
N GLN A 36 5.80 5.37 -4.27
CA GLN A 36 5.99 6.31 -3.16
C GLN A 36 5.48 7.72 -3.51
N ASP A 37 5.79 8.20 -4.71
CA ASP A 37 5.29 9.49 -5.23
C ASP A 37 3.76 9.47 -5.38
N TYR A 38 3.20 8.36 -5.87
CA TYR A 38 1.75 8.18 -5.98
C TYR A 38 1.07 8.22 -4.60
N VAL A 39 1.58 7.47 -3.62
CA VAL A 39 1.05 7.44 -2.24
C VAL A 39 1.07 8.84 -1.62
N THR A 40 2.19 9.54 -1.73
CA THR A 40 2.35 10.90 -1.16
C THR A 40 1.32 11.87 -1.76
N LYS A 41 1.16 11.83 -3.10
CA LYS A 41 0.16 12.67 -3.79
C LYS A 41 -1.27 12.29 -3.41
N PHE A 42 -1.55 11.00 -3.30
CA PHE A 42 -2.86 10.51 -2.92
C PHE A 42 -3.23 10.98 -1.50
N GLN A 43 -2.36 10.76 -0.52
CA GLN A 43 -2.60 11.17 0.88
C GLN A 43 -2.74 12.69 1.01
N SER A 44 -1.91 13.46 0.31
CA SER A 44 -2.02 14.92 0.29
C SER A 44 -3.38 15.39 -0.24
N LEU A 45 -3.88 14.78 -1.34
CA LEU A 45 -5.19 15.12 -1.91
C LEU A 45 -6.35 14.59 -1.06
N ALA A 46 -6.19 13.40 -0.46
CA ALA A 46 -7.17 12.77 0.42
C ALA A 46 -7.44 13.63 1.66
N ALA A 47 -6.42 14.30 2.21
CA ALA A 47 -6.56 15.19 3.37
C ALA A 47 -7.49 16.39 3.12
N TYR A 48 -7.75 16.77 1.85
CA TYR A 48 -8.64 17.86 1.49
C TYR A 48 -10.07 17.40 1.14
N VAL A 49 -10.35 16.10 1.15
CA VAL A 49 -11.68 15.55 0.83
C VAL A 49 -12.24 14.79 2.03
N ASN A 50 -13.51 15.00 2.32
CA ASN A 50 -14.17 14.38 3.47
C ASN A 50 -14.86 13.06 3.07
N TYR A 51 -14.07 12.14 2.52
CA TYR A 51 -14.53 10.82 2.05
C TYR A 51 -14.26 9.76 3.11
N ASP A 52 -15.13 8.74 3.18
CA ASP A 52 -14.94 7.58 4.04
C ASP A 52 -13.70 6.75 3.63
N ASP A 53 -13.11 6.05 4.60
CA ASP A 53 -11.91 5.24 4.39
C ASP A 53 -12.10 4.18 3.29
N LEU A 54 -13.27 3.53 3.24
CA LEU A 54 -13.60 2.56 2.18
C LEU A 54 -13.63 3.19 0.79
N ALA A 55 -14.17 4.40 0.67
CA ALA A 55 -14.20 5.12 -0.60
C ALA A 55 -12.79 5.56 -1.03
N LEU A 56 -11.97 6.02 -0.08
CA LEU A 56 -10.56 6.35 -0.33
C LEU A 56 -9.76 5.10 -0.70
N ARG A 57 -9.99 3.97 -0.04
CA ARG A 57 -9.37 2.67 -0.35
C ARG A 57 -9.66 2.24 -1.78
N ASP A 58 -10.92 2.26 -2.19
CA ASP A 58 -11.30 1.84 -3.54
C ASP A 58 -10.69 2.77 -4.61
N MET A 59 -10.73 4.09 -4.39
CA MET A 59 -10.06 5.05 -5.27
C MET A 59 -8.54 4.85 -5.33
N PHE A 60 -7.91 4.56 -4.19
CA PHE A 60 -6.48 4.29 -4.13
C PHE A 60 -6.13 3.06 -4.96
N TYR A 61 -6.85 1.95 -4.74
CA TYR A 61 -6.66 0.70 -5.45
C TYR A 61 -6.86 0.86 -6.96
N GLU A 62 -7.94 1.53 -7.39
CA GLU A 62 -8.20 1.78 -8.82
C GLU A 62 -7.07 2.55 -9.52
N GLY A 63 -6.38 3.44 -8.79
CA GLY A 63 -5.28 4.23 -9.32
C GLY A 63 -3.92 3.54 -9.37
N LEU A 64 -3.77 2.36 -8.74
CA LEU A 64 -2.53 1.56 -8.80
C LEU A 64 -2.31 0.95 -10.20
N LYS A 65 -1.04 0.69 -10.51
CA LYS A 65 -0.66 -0.11 -11.69
C LYS A 65 -1.10 -1.57 -11.53
N ASP A 66 -1.37 -2.21 -12.66
CA ASP A 66 -1.80 -3.61 -12.70
C ASP A 66 -0.76 -4.55 -12.09
N GLU A 67 0.53 -4.30 -12.25
CA GLU A 67 1.60 -5.11 -11.62
C GLU A 67 1.44 -5.21 -10.10
N ILE A 68 1.15 -4.09 -9.44
CA ILE A 68 0.93 -4.04 -7.99
C ILE A 68 -0.38 -4.74 -7.64
N LYS A 69 -1.46 -4.49 -8.40
CA LYS A 69 -2.76 -5.14 -8.19
C LYS A 69 -2.68 -6.66 -8.33
N MET A 70 -1.99 -7.15 -9.36
CA MET A 70 -1.79 -8.59 -9.60
C MET A 70 -0.96 -9.22 -8.50
N ALA A 71 0.09 -8.55 -8.02
CA ALA A 71 0.86 -9.03 -6.88
C ALA A 71 0.04 -9.07 -5.57
N MET A 72 -0.87 -8.11 -5.34
CA MET A 72 -1.81 -8.17 -4.21
C MET A 72 -2.74 -9.39 -4.33
N LEU A 73 -3.33 -9.60 -5.51
CA LEU A 73 -4.22 -10.76 -5.77
C LEU A 73 -3.48 -12.09 -5.62
N SER A 74 -2.26 -12.19 -6.15
CA SER A 74 -1.44 -13.40 -6.05
C SER A 74 -1.09 -13.77 -4.61
N GLN A 75 -1.08 -12.79 -3.70
CA GLN A 75 -0.79 -12.99 -2.28
C GLN A 75 -2.06 -13.17 -1.45
N MET A 76 -3.20 -13.43 -2.10
CA MET A 76 -4.52 -13.62 -1.47
C MET A 76 -4.96 -12.41 -0.61
N PHE A 77 -4.51 -11.20 -0.96
CA PHE A 77 -4.91 -9.99 -0.27
C PHE A 77 -6.25 -9.48 -0.83
N ASP A 78 -7.32 -9.64 -0.04
CA ASP A 78 -8.65 -9.17 -0.43
C ASP A 78 -8.83 -7.68 -0.08
N VAL A 79 -8.74 -6.84 -1.11
CA VAL A 79 -8.92 -5.39 -0.99
C VAL A 79 -10.38 -5.02 -0.72
N LYS A 80 -11.33 -5.86 -1.14
CA LYS A 80 -12.77 -5.59 -1.02
C LYS A 80 -13.35 -5.99 0.32
N ASP A 81 -12.62 -6.81 1.09
CA ASP A 81 -12.98 -7.14 2.46
C ASP A 81 -13.24 -5.87 3.29
N THR A 82 -14.26 -5.91 4.14
CA THR A 82 -14.69 -4.76 4.94
C THR A 82 -13.71 -4.43 6.08
N THR A 83 -12.86 -5.38 6.46
CA THR A 83 -11.81 -5.22 7.47
C THR A 83 -10.55 -4.57 6.89
N THR A 84 -10.39 -4.61 5.56
CA THR A 84 -9.26 -3.99 4.86
C THR A 84 -9.43 -2.48 4.80
N THR A 85 -8.62 -1.77 5.57
CA THR A 85 -8.58 -0.29 5.59
C THR A 85 -7.75 0.28 4.45
N GLY A 86 -7.96 1.56 4.13
CA GLY A 86 -7.17 2.29 3.14
C GLY A 86 -5.67 2.24 3.43
N GLN A 87 -5.26 2.34 4.69
CA GLN A 87 -3.85 2.27 5.08
C GLN A 87 -3.23 0.90 4.82
N MET A 88 -3.95 -0.20 5.09
CA MET A 88 -3.44 -1.54 4.79
C MET A 88 -3.13 -1.73 3.30
N VAL A 89 -3.95 -1.16 2.42
CA VAL A 89 -3.71 -1.21 0.96
C VAL A 89 -2.49 -0.35 0.58
N VAL A 90 -2.31 0.80 1.22
CA VAL A 90 -1.12 1.67 1.02
C VAL A 90 0.15 0.95 1.45
N ASP A 91 0.19 0.41 2.66
CA ASP A 91 1.34 -0.33 3.19
C ASP A 91 1.67 -1.53 2.29
N ARG A 92 0.64 -2.24 1.83
CA ARG A 92 0.83 -3.40 0.94
C ARG A 92 1.39 -2.99 -0.42
N ALA A 93 0.92 -1.87 -1.00
CA ALA A 93 1.46 -1.35 -2.26
C ALA A 93 2.94 -0.98 -2.15
N LEU A 94 3.34 -0.34 -1.04
CA LEU A 94 4.73 0.02 -0.77
C LEU A 94 5.60 -1.22 -0.60
N LEU A 95 5.13 -2.22 0.14
CA LEU A 95 5.84 -3.48 0.33
C LEU A 95 6.06 -4.21 -1.00
N ILE A 96 5.04 -4.30 -1.85
CA ILE A 96 5.17 -4.92 -3.18
C ILE A 96 6.17 -4.14 -4.04
N ASN A 97 6.13 -2.80 -4.03
CA ASN A 97 7.09 -1.98 -4.77
C ASN A 97 8.53 -2.30 -4.38
N GLN A 98 8.82 -2.40 -3.07
CA GLN A 98 10.14 -2.76 -2.57
C GLN A 98 10.59 -4.14 -3.08
N HIS A 99 9.68 -5.12 -3.10
CA HIS A 99 10.00 -6.45 -3.63
C HIS A 99 10.26 -6.41 -5.14
N LEU A 100 9.43 -5.70 -5.91
CA LEU A 100 9.64 -5.57 -7.36
C LEU A 100 10.96 -4.88 -7.70
N GLU A 101 11.34 -3.84 -6.95
CA GLU A 101 12.63 -3.16 -7.12
C GLU A 101 13.80 -4.12 -6.86
N GLN A 102 13.71 -4.97 -5.83
CA GLN A 102 14.71 -6.00 -5.53
C GLN A 102 14.84 -7.04 -6.65
N PHE A 103 13.72 -7.49 -7.23
CA PHE A 103 13.75 -8.47 -8.32
C PHE A 103 14.09 -7.87 -9.68
N SER A 104 13.81 -6.58 -9.91
CA SER A 104 14.18 -5.86 -11.14
C SER A 104 15.69 -5.66 -11.31
N GLY A 105 16.47 -5.75 -10.23
CA GLY A 105 17.93 -5.81 -10.28
C GLY A 105 18.51 -7.12 -10.83
N CYS A 106 17.69 -8.13 -11.07
CA CYS A 106 18.10 -9.47 -11.51
C CYS A 106 17.74 -9.83 -12.97
N THR A 107 17.36 -8.88 -13.83
CA THR A 107 17.15 -9.19 -15.25
C THR A 107 18.47 -9.18 -16.04
N MET A 108 19.25 -10.25 -15.90
CA MET A 108 20.20 -10.72 -16.91
C MET A 108 20.38 -12.24 -16.73
N PHE A 109 19.59 -13.06 -17.44
CA PHE A 109 20.04 -14.39 -17.89
C PHE A 109 19.33 -14.73 -19.20
N GLU A 110 19.86 -14.14 -20.28
CA GLU A 110 19.81 -14.72 -21.62
C GLU A 110 20.55 -16.07 -21.60
N ASN A 111 19.96 -17.04 -22.28
CA ASN A 111 20.35 -18.45 -22.38
C ASN A 111 21.86 -18.74 -22.50
N LYS A 112 22.43 -19.38 -21.46
CA LYS A 112 23.42 -20.47 -21.62
C LYS A 112 23.37 -21.35 -20.39
N ILE A 113 22.96 -22.61 -20.55
CA ILE A 113 23.02 -23.61 -19.48
C ILE A 113 24.48 -24.08 -19.33
N PRO A 114 25.07 -23.94 -18.14
CA PRO A 114 25.84 -25.03 -17.56
C PRO A 114 25.41 -25.34 -16.11
N HIS A 115 24.88 -26.56 -15.93
CA HIS A 115 24.96 -27.44 -14.75
C HIS A 115 25.35 -26.87 -13.35
N LEU A 116 24.34 -26.77 -12.45
CA LEU A 116 24.27 -27.17 -11.00
C LEU A 116 25.35 -26.68 -9.99
N PRO A 117 25.05 -26.53 -8.66
CA PRO A 117 23.99 -27.20 -7.91
C PRO A 117 22.95 -26.27 -7.26
N ILE A 118 21.75 -26.83 -7.08
CA ILE A 118 20.69 -26.32 -6.22
C ILE A 118 21.24 -26.15 -4.80
N THR A 119 21.28 -24.93 -4.29
CA THR A 119 21.30 -24.67 -2.84
C THR A 119 19.93 -24.12 -2.47
N VAL A 120 19.11 -24.99 -1.88
CA VAL A 120 17.91 -24.62 -1.14
C VAL A 120 18.36 -23.80 0.06
N GLN A 121 18.18 -22.47 0.03
CA GLN A 121 18.27 -21.68 1.25
C GLN A 121 16.89 -21.67 1.93
N LEU A 122 16.77 -22.57 2.92
CA LEU A 122 15.70 -22.68 3.93
C LEU A 122 15.61 -21.35 4.73
N PRO A 123 14.46 -21.04 5.37
CA PRO A 123 14.04 -19.70 5.74
C PRO A 123 14.86 -19.09 6.88
N HIS A 124 14.89 -17.76 6.93
CA HIS A 124 15.46 -16.99 8.04
C HIS A 124 14.96 -17.51 9.40
N PRO A 125 15.84 -17.62 10.40
CA PRO A 125 15.54 -18.27 11.67
C PRO A 125 14.48 -17.52 12.48
N ILE A 126 13.50 -18.28 12.94
CA ILE A 126 12.56 -17.94 14.01
C ILE A 126 13.39 -17.55 15.25
N PRO A 127 13.10 -16.43 15.95
CA PRO A 127 13.79 -16.11 17.20
C PRO A 127 13.57 -17.22 18.23
N PRO A 128 14.59 -17.60 19.03
CA PRO A 128 14.46 -18.73 19.94
C PRO A 128 13.40 -18.46 21.01
N VAL A 129 12.33 -19.25 20.96
CA VAL A 129 11.45 -19.52 22.09
C VAL A 129 12.31 -20.11 23.21
N LYS A 130 12.57 -19.34 24.26
CA LYS A 130 13.14 -19.88 25.51
C LYS A 130 12.04 -20.60 26.26
N ASN A 131 11.83 -21.88 25.96
CA ASN A 131 11.12 -22.79 26.86
C ASN A 131 12.15 -23.70 27.55
N CYS A 132 12.10 -23.64 28.88
CA CYS A 132 12.96 -24.28 29.86
C CYS A 132 13.03 -25.81 29.72
N PRO A 133 14.13 -26.44 30.18
CA PRO A 133 14.10 -27.84 30.60
C PRO A 133 13.84 -27.99 32.12
N PRO A 134 13.34 -29.16 32.55
CA PRO A 134 12.87 -29.44 33.91
C PRO A 134 14.02 -29.89 34.82
N ALA A 135 13.97 -29.55 36.12
CA ALA A 135 14.77 -30.22 37.14
C ALA A 135 13.84 -31.07 38.01
N MET A 136 14.07 -32.39 37.96
CA MET A 136 13.43 -33.36 38.86
C MET A 136 13.98 -33.24 40.30
N LEU A 137 13.12 -33.64 41.23
CA LEU A 137 13.25 -33.82 42.69
C LEU A 137 14.59 -34.36 43.19
N PHE A 138 15.02 -33.95 44.40
CA PHE A 138 15.40 -34.81 45.56
C PHE A 138 15.90 -33.97 46.75
N THR A 139 15.12 -33.95 47.85
CA THR A 139 15.51 -34.25 49.26
C THR A 139 14.31 -33.97 50.15
#